data_AF-A0A7C6T4N8-F1
#
_entry.id   AF-A0A7C6T4N8-F1
#
_cell.length_a   1.000
_cell.length_b   1.000
_cell.length_c   1.000
_cell.angle_alpha   90.00
_cell.angle_beta   90.00
_cell.angle_gamma   90.00
#
_symmetry.space_group_name_H-M   'P 1'
#
loop_
_entity.id
_entity.type
_entity.pdbx_description
1 polymer ?
#
loop_
_entity_poly.entity_id
_entity_poly.type
_entity_poly.pdbx_seq_one_letter_code
_entity_poly.pdbx_strand_id
1 'polypeptide(L)'
;MKKMMYGVAFVVLAAWGLTVLGHNPPMDIWWWRKQLIFLTGLGSFVLMSLIMLLAVRPLWLEKRLQGLDKMYRLHKWAGIWAIGLAVAHYLLDLSKDLLKVFFERGVKEPRIETILEVFRDAAKDVGEWSVWILGIMLVITLWQRFPYHIWRYTHKALAVIYL
;
A
#
# COMPACT_ATOMS: atom_id res chain seq x y z
N MET A 1 -8.54 -5.67 -17.24
CA MET A 1 -7.56 -5.90 -16.16
C MET A 1 -6.35 -4.97 -16.27
N LYS A 2 -5.44 -5.15 -17.24
CA LYS A 2 -4.22 -4.30 -17.36
C LYS A 2 -4.53 -2.80 -17.38
N LYS A 3 -5.54 -2.38 -18.15
CA LYS A 3 -6.01 -0.98 -18.20
C LYS A 3 -6.37 -0.40 -16.81
N MET A 4 -7.02 -1.18 -15.94
CA MET A 4 -7.39 -0.72 -14.60
C MET A 4 -6.15 -0.57 -13.70
N MET A 5 -5.22 -1.51 -13.80
CA MET A 5 -3.96 -1.47 -13.06
C MET A 5 -3.10 -0.28 -13.49
N TYR A 6 -3.02 0.01 -14.80
CA TYR A 6 -2.37 1.22 -15.30
C TYR A 6 -3.08 2.49 -14.86
N GLY A 7 -4.42 2.49 -14.83
CA GLY A 7 -5.18 3.60 -14.29
C GLY A 7 -4.85 3.89 -12.82
N VAL A 8 -4.79 2.85 -11.98
CA VAL A 8 -4.37 2.99 -10.57
C VAL A 8 -2.94 3.51 -10.47
N ALA A 9 -2.00 2.92 -11.22
CA ALA A 9 -0.61 3.38 -11.22
C ALA A 9 -0.49 4.84 -11.65
N PHE A 10 -1.25 5.25 -12.67
CA PHE A 10 -1.31 6.64 -13.12
C PHE A 10 -1.85 7.56 -12.04
N VAL A 11 -2.95 7.20 -11.36
CA VAL A 11 -3.50 8.00 -10.25
C VAL A 11 -2.49 8.15 -9.12
N VAL A 12 -1.80 7.08 -8.74
CA VAL A 12 -0.76 7.10 -7.70
C VAL A 12 0.41 8.01 -8.10
N LEU A 13 0.92 7.85 -9.32
CA LEU A 13 2.03 8.66 -9.83
C LEU A 13 1.64 10.13 -10.02
N ALA A 14 0.42 10.42 -10.47
CA ALA A 14 -0.08 11.78 -10.61
C ALA A 14 -0.24 12.43 -9.24
N ALA A 15 -0.88 11.74 -8.28
CA ALA A 15 -1.04 12.24 -6.91
C ALA A 15 0.31 12.47 -6.22
N TRP A 16 1.26 11.54 -6.37
CA TRP A 16 2.63 11.74 -5.89
C TRP A 16 3.33 12.89 -6.61
N GLY A 17 3.20 12.99 -7.94
CA GLY A 17 3.80 14.05 -8.73
C GLY A 17 3.35 15.44 -8.29
N LEU A 18 2.06 15.62 -7.96
CA LEU A 18 1.53 16.86 -7.39
C LEU A 18 2.24 17.29 -6.10
N THR A 19 2.79 16.35 -5.31
CA THR A 19 3.53 16.68 -4.08
C THR A 19 4.95 17.16 -4.34
N VAL A 20 5.51 16.85 -5.51
CA VAL A 20 6.89 17.21 -5.87
C VAL A 20 6.93 18.43 -6.81
N LEU A 21 5.87 18.64 -7.59
CA LEU A 21 5.77 19.78 -8.51
C LEU A 21 5.98 21.10 -7.77
N GLY A 22 6.78 21.99 -8.39
CA GLY A 22 7.10 23.31 -7.84
C GLY A 22 8.11 23.33 -6.69
N HIS A 23 8.59 22.17 -6.23
CA HIS A 23 9.61 22.08 -5.20
C HIS A 23 10.94 21.64 -5.82
N ASN A 24 12.04 22.32 -5.45
CA ASN A 24 13.41 21.96 -5.87
C ASN A 24 14.27 21.58 -4.65
N PRO A 25 13.98 20.46 -3.97
CA PRO A 25 14.78 19.99 -2.86
C PRO A 25 16.11 19.40 -3.33
N PRO A 26 17.14 19.34 -2.47
CA PRO A 26 18.33 18.55 -2.75
C PRO A 26 17.93 17.06 -2.84
N MET A 27 18.15 16.44 -4.01
CA MET A 27 17.82 15.03 -4.28
C MET A 27 18.87 14.07 -3.70
N ASP A 28 19.08 14.14 -2.38
CA ASP A 28 19.96 13.23 -1.67
C ASP A 28 19.28 11.86 -1.39
N ILE A 29 20.00 10.95 -0.74
CA ILE A 29 19.48 9.62 -0.38
C ILE A 29 18.25 9.70 0.54
N TRP A 30 18.17 10.72 1.39
CA TRP A 30 17.08 10.89 2.35
C TRP A 30 15.82 11.37 1.67
N TRP A 31 15.96 12.26 0.68
CA TRP A 31 14.86 12.67 -0.18
C TRP A 31 14.30 11.47 -0.95
N TRP A 32 15.14 10.68 -1.62
CA TRP A 32 14.68 9.49 -2.34
C TRP A 32 14.02 8.46 -1.42
N ARG A 33 14.60 8.18 -0.24
CA ARG A 33 13.95 7.32 0.76
C ARG A 33 12.57 7.84 1.11
N LYS A 34 12.43 9.14 1.39
CA LYS A 34 11.14 9.76 1.75
C LYS A 34 10.13 9.64 0.60
N GLN A 35 10.53 9.93 -0.64
CA GLN A 35 9.66 9.82 -1.81
C GLN A 35 9.21 8.37 -2.06
N LEU A 36 10.13 7.41 -1.92
CA LEU A 36 9.80 5.99 -2.08
C LEU A 36 8.86 5.50 -0.98
N ILE A 37 9.00 5.97 0.26
CA ILE A 37 8.06 5.68 1.35
C ILE A 37 6.65 6.18 0.99
N PHE A 38 6.54 7.44 0.52
CA PHE A 38 5.25 7.99 0.11
C PHE A 38 4.63 7.23 -1.08
N LEU A 39 5.43 6.95 -2.10
CA LEU A 39 4.94 6.30 -3.31
C LEU A 39 4.47 4.86 -3.03
N THR A 40 5.25 4.09 -2.27
CA THR A 40 4.89 2.71 -1.90
C THR A 40 3.71 2.66 -0.94
N GLY A 41 3.66 3.56 0.04
CA GLY A 41 2.53 3.66 0.98
C GLY A 41 1.23 4.05 0.28
N LEU A 42 1.26 5.11 -0.54
CA LEU A 42 0.10 5.56 -1.32
C LEU A 42 -0.35 4.48 -2.30
N GLY A 43 0.58 3.85 -3.02
CA GLY A 43 0.26 2.79 -3.97
C GLY A 43 -0.39 1.58 -3.31
N SER A 44 0.12 1.16 -2.14
CA SER A 44 -0.49 0.11 -1.33
C SER A 44 -1.92 0.48 -0.94
N PHE A 45 -2.11 1.68 -0.39
CA PHE A 45 -3.42 2.15 0.08
C PHE A 45 -4.46 2.19 -1.06
N VAL A 46 -4.12 2.79 -2.21
CA VAL A 46 -5.05 2.88 -3.36
C VAL A 46 -5.40 1.50 -3.91
N LEU A 47 -4.44 0.56 -3.94
CA LEU A 47 -4.73 -0.82 -4.35
C LEU A 47 -5.63 -1.53 -3.35
N MET A 48 -5.42 -1.32 -2.06
CA MET A 48 -6.32 -1.84 -1.03
C MET A 48 -7.74 -1.27 -1.17
N SER A 49 -7.88 0.03 -1.48
CA SER A 49 -9.19 0.62 -1.79
C SER A 49 -9.85 -0.05 -2.99
N LEU A 50 -9.09 -0.35 -4.05
CA LEU A 50 -9.60 -1.08 -5.21
C LEU A 50 -10.04 -2.51 -4.82
N ILE A 51 -9.26 -3.21 -4.00
CA ILE A 51 -9.57 -4.57 -3.51
C ILE A 51 -10.91 -4.56 -2.76
N MET A 52 -11.13 -3.58 -1.89
CA MET A 52 -12.39 -3.42 -1.15
C MET A 52 -13.57 -3.16 -2.08
N LEU A 53 -13.39 -2.29 -3.07
CA LEU A 53 -14.42 -2.02 -4.08
C LEU A 53 -14.75 -3.26 -4.93
N LEU A 54 -13.76 -4.09 -5.25
CA LEU A 54 -13.97 -5.38 -5.92
C LEU A 54 -14.65 -6.41 -5.00
N ALA A 55 -14.36 -6.39 -3.70
CA ALA A 55 -14.90 -7.33 -2.72
C ALA A 55 -16.40 -7.15 -2.47
N VAL A 56 -16.91 -5.92 -2.55
CA VAL A 56 -18.36 -5.63 -2.41
C VAL A 56 -19.16 -5.90 -3.70
N ARG A 57 -18.50 -6.30 -4.78
CA ARG A 57 -19.09 -6.77 -6.06
C ARG A 57 -20.20 -5.87 -6.62
N PRO A 58 -19.93 -4.58 -6.89
CA PRO A 58 -20.95 -3.72 -7.48
C PRO A 58 -21.26 -4.16 -8.92
N LEU A 59 -22.54 -4.31 -9.26
CA LEU A 59 -22.99 -4.85 -10.55
C LEU A 59 -22.44 -4.07 -11.75
N TRP A 60 -22.30 -2.75 -11.62
CA TRP A 60 -21.78 -1.90 -12.71
C TRP A 60 -20.33 -2.22 -13.04
N LEU A 61 -19.52 -2.60 -12.03
CA LEU A 61 -18.11 -2.92 -12.24
C LEU A 61 -17.96 -4.32 -12.80
N GLU A 62 -18.77 -5.28 -12.34
CA GLU A 62 -18.78 -6.63 -12.90
C GLU A 62 -19.08 -6.60 -14.40
N LYS A 63 -20.09 -5.84 -14.82
CA LYS A 63 -20.42 -5.63 -16.24
C LYS A 63 -19.24 -5.04 -17.03
N ARG A 64 -18.59 -3.99 -16.50
CA ARG A 64 -17.42 -3.36 -17.15
C ARG A 64 -16.20 -4.29 -17.24
N LEU A 65 -16.02 -5.15 -16.24
CA LEU A 65 -14.93 -6.13 -16.19
C LEU A 65 -15.23 -7.42 -16.96
N GLN A 66 -16.41 -7.54 -17.57
CA GLN A 66 -16.83 -8.71 -18.35
C GLN A 66 -16.88 -10.00 -17.51
N GLY A 67 -17.38 -9.89 -16.27
CA GLY A 67 -17.70 -11.03 -15.40
C GLY A 67 -16.77 -11.26 -14.20
N LEU A 68 -17.19 -12.17 -13.33
CA LEU A 68 -16.57 -12.45 -12.03
C LEU A 68 -15.14 -12.97 -12.13
N ASP A 69 -14.82 -13.76 -13.16
CA ASP A 69 -13.48 -14.33 -13.33
C ASP A 69 -12.41 -13.24 -13.54
N LYS A 70 -12.70 -12.21 -14.36
CA LYS A 70 -11.77 -11.08 -14.54
C LYS A 70 -11.67 -10.22 -13.28
N MET A 71 -12.78 -10.09 -12.54
CA MET A 71 -12.82 -9.36 -11.28
C MET A 71 -11.99 -10.06 -10.20
N TYR A 72 -12.11 -11.38 -10.10
CA TYR A 72 -11.31 -12.22 -9.21
C TYR A 72 -9.81 -12.12 -9.52
N ARG A 73 -9.43 -12.26 -10.81
CA ARG A 73 -8.02 -12.10 -11.18
C ARG A 73 -7.49 -10.70 -10.88
N LEU A 74 -8.30 -9.65 -11.08
CA LEU A 74 -7.91 -8.29 -10.72
C LEU A 74 -7.70 -8.14 -9.22
N HIS A 75 -8.61 -8.68 -8.40
CA HIS A 75 -8.49 -8.68 -6.95
C HIS A 75 -7.22 -9.41 -6.48
N LYS A 76 -6.93 -10.60 -7.03
CA LYS A 76 -5.71 -11.35 -6.74
C LYS A 76 -4.44 -10.55 -7.03
N TRP A 77 -4.34 -9.98 -8.23
CA TRP A 77 -3.16 -9.21 -8.62
C TRP A 77 -3.04 -7.89 -7.85
N ALA A 78 -4.15 -7.19 -7.61
CA ALA A 78 -4.16 -6.00 -6.77
C ALA A 78 -3.68 -6.33 -5.35
N GLY A 79 -4.12 -7.46 -4.77
CA GLY A 79 -3.68 -7.93 -3.45
C GLY A 79 -2.18 -8.22 -3.38
N ILE A 80 -1.65 -8.94 -4.36
CA ILE A 80 -0.20 -9.21 -4.43
C ILE A 80 0.60 -7.90 -4.50
N TRP A 81 0.19 -6.96 -5.37
CA TRP A 81 0.86 -5.66 -5.49
C TRP A 81 0.72 -4.79 -4.24
N ALA A 82 -0.47 -4.74 -3.64
CA ALA A 82 -0.71 -3.96 -2.42
C ALA A 82 0.21 -4.43 -1.29
N ILE A 83 0.28 -5.74 -1.06
CA ILE A 83 1.12 -6.31 0.00
C ILE A 83 2.60 -6.14 -0.33
N GLY A 84 3.01 -6.33 -1.59
CA GLY A 84 4.39 -6.08 -2.02
C GLY A 84 4.82 -4.62 -1.77
N LEU A 85 3.95 -3.66 -2.06
CA LEU A 85 4.20 -2.24 -1.79
C LEU A 85 4.18 -1.93 -0.29
N ALA A 86 3.29 -2.55 0.50
CA ALA A 86 3.26 -2.40 1.95
C ALA A 86 4.56 -2.90 2.61
N VAL A 87 5.07 -4.05 2.16
CA VAL A 87 6.37 -4.59 2.60
C VAL A 87 7.50 -3.66 2.19
N ALA A 88 7.52 -3.17 0.94
CA ALA A 88 8.52 -2.21 0.50
C ALA A 88 8.49 -0.92 1.31
N HIS A 89 7.30 -0.39 1.62
CA HIS A 89 7.09 0.78 2.47
C HIS A 89 7.70 0.57 3.86
N TYR A 90 7.41 -0.57 4.50
CA TYR A 90 7.93 -0.90 5.82
C TYR A 90 9.45 -1.11 5.82
N LEU A 91 10.01 -1.80 4.81
CA LEU A 91 11.46 -1.98 4.66
C LEU A 91 12.20 -0.65 4.45
N LEU A 92 11.61 0.27 3.69
CA LEU A 92 12.14 1.62 3.54
C LEU A 92 12.07 2.40 4.86
N ASP A 93 11.06 2.17 5.70
CA ASP A 93 11.03 2.77 7.02
C ASP A 93 12.17 2.22 7.91
N LEU A 94 12.33 0.90 7.96
CA LEU A 94 13.40 0.20 8.68
C LEU A 94 14.82 0.57 8.20
N SER A 95 14.99 0.94 6.92
CA SER A 95 16.30 1.25 6.35
C SER A 95 16.99 2.46 6.96
N LYS A 96 16.27 3.27 7.75
CA LYS A 96 16.76 4.52 8.34
C LYS A 96 18.07 4.36 9.09
N ASP A 97 18.14 3.39 10.00
CA ASP A 97 19.30 3.25 10.88
C ASP A 97 20.49 2.63 10.15
N LEU A 98 20.23 1.74 9.20
CA LEU A 98 21.26 1.22 8.29
C LEU A 98 21.88 2.34 7.43
N LEU A 99 21.05 3.23 6.86
CA LEU A 99 21.54 4.32 6.01
C LEU A 99 22.39 5.33 6.78
N LYS A 100 22.11 5.57 8.07
CA LYS A 100 22.94 6.46 8.91
C LYS A 100 24.37 5.96 9.11
N VAL A 101 24.64 4.66 8.92
CA VAL A 101 26.00 4.11 9.00
C VAL A 101 26.86 4.60 7.84
N PHE A 102 26.24 4.85 6.68
CA PHE A 102 26.95 5.17 5.43
C PHE A 102 26.78 6.62 4.98
N PHE A 103 25.72 7.31 5.43
CA PHE A 103 25.37 8.64 4.98
C PHE A 103 25.07 9.58 6.14
N GLU A 104 25.63 10.79 6.08
CA GLU A 104 25.26 11.88 6.98
C GLU A 104 23.78 12.23 6.82
N ARG A 105 23.15 12.62 7.92
CA ARG A 105 21.72 12.94 7.93
C ARG A 105 21.47 14.21 7.13
N GLY A 106 20.63 14.13 6.10
CA GLY A 106 20.20 15.28 5.32
C GLY A 106 19.47 16.33 6.18
N VAL A 107 19.32 17.54 5.62
CA VAL A 107 18.66 18.66 6.29
C VAL A 107 17.26 18.24 6.73
N LYS A 108 16.98 18.41 8.03
CA LYS A 108 15.69 18.07 8.60
C LYS A 108 14.67 19.10 8.09
N GLU A 109 13.78 18.68 7.18
CA GLU A 109 12.75 19.58 6.68
C GLU A 109 11.86 20.10 7.83
N PRO A 110 11.36 21.35 7.72
CA PRO A 110 10.41 21.90 8.67
C PRO A 110 9.21 20.97 8.81
N ARG A 111 8.85 20.65 10.06
CA ARG A 111 7.66 19.86 10.34
C ARG A 111 6.44 20.74 10.11
N ILE A 112 5.53 20.29 9.25
CA ILE A 112 4.21 20.90 9.12
C ILE A 112 3.35 20.31 10.23
N GLU A 113 3.12 21.08 11.29
CA GLU A 113 2.20 20.68 12.36
C GLU A 113 0.77 20.79 11.83
N THR A 114 0.06 19.68 11.88
CA THR A 114 -1.35 19.61 11.47
C THR A 114 -2.14 18.96 12.59
N ILE A 115 -3.46 19.19 12.61
CA ILE A 115 -4.35 18.53 13.60
C ILE A 115 -4.26 16.99 13.52
N LEU A 116 -3.85 16.44 12.37
CA LEU A 116 -3.68 15.01 12.16
C LEU A 116 -2.43 14.44 12.83
N GLU A 117 -1.49 15.28 13.28
CA GLU A 117 -0.25 14.81 13.88
C GLU A 117 -0.50 14.04 15.19
N VAL A 118 -1.60 14.30 15.89
CA VAL A 118 -2.04 13.56 17.08
C VAL A 118 -2.26 12.07 16.79
N PHE A 119 -2.58 11.70 15.55
CA PHE A 119 -2.81 10.31 15.14
C PHE A 119 -1.54 9.61 14.67
N ARG A 120 -0.41 10.30 14.56
CA ARG A 120 0.80 9.73 13.94
C ARG A 120 1.26 8.45 14.64
N ASP A 121 1.36 8.48 15.96
CA ASP A 121 1.94 7.37 16.70
C ASP A 121 0.99 6.15 16.66
N ALA A 122 -0.33 6.38 16.78
CA ALA A 122 -1.33 5.35 16.55
C ALA A 122 -1.28 4.78 15.11
N ALA A 123 -1.15 5.65 14.09
CA ALA A 123 -1.05 5.23 12.70
C ALA A 123 0.21 4.40 12.44
N LYS A 124 1.32 4.74 13.10
CA LYS A 124 2.56 3.97 13.03
C LYS A 124 2.37 2.57 13.61
N ASP A 125 1.82 2.48 14.82
CA ASP A 125 1.63 1.19 15.51
C ASP A 125 0.65 0.29 14.72
N VAL A 126 -0.50 0.83 14.33
CA VAL A 126 -1.49 0.10 13.52
C VAL A 126 -0.90 -0.31 12.17
N GLY A 127 -0.14 0.59 11.53
CA GLY A 127 0.51 0.30 10.25
C GLY A 127 1.51 -0.86 10.35
N GLU A 128 2.33 -0.88 11.40
CA GLU A 128 3.28 -1.96 11.65
C GLU A 128 2.58 -3.31 11.83
N TRP A 129 1.58 -3.39 12.71
CA TRP A 129 0.78 -4.61 12.89
C TRP A 129 0.09 -5.05 11.59
N SER A 130 -0.43 -4.11 10.81
CA SER A 130 -1.12 -4.39 9.55
C SER A 130 -0.20 -5.07 8.54
N VAL A 131 1.05 -4.62 8.40
CA VAL A 131 2.03 -5.23 7.49
C VAL A 131 2.30 -6.69 7.86
N TRP A 132 2.47 -6.99 9.15
CA TRP A 132 2.70 -8.36 9.63
C TRP A 132 1.49 -9.26 9.34
N ILE A 133 0.28 -8.81 9.69
CA ILE A 133 -0.94 -9.60 9.49
C ILE A 133 -1.20 -9.84 7.99
N LEU A 134 -1.04 -8.81 7.15
CA LEU A 134 -1.21 -8.92 5.71
C LEU A 134 -0.15 -9.84 5.08
N GLY A 135 1.11 -9.75 5.54
CA GLY A 135 2.19 -10.64 5.11
C GLY A 135 1.90 -12.11 5.42
N ILE A 136 1.51 -12.42 6.66
CA ILE A 136 1.11 -13.78 7.07
C ILE A 136 -0.07 -14.27 6.22
N MET A 137 -1.07 -13.42 6.02
CA MET A 137 -2.25 -13.79 5.24
C MET A 137 -1.96 -13.99 3.75
N LEU A 138 -0.98 -13.28 3.18
CA LEU A 138 -0.51 -13.57 1.82
C LEU A 138 0.07 -14.98 1.72
N VAL A 139 0.93 -15.37 2.67
CA VAL A 139 1.52 -16.72 2.72
C VAL A 139 0.42 -17.77 2.82
N ILE A 140 -0.53 -17.59 3.75
CA ILE A 140 -1.68 -18.50 3.92
C ILE A 140 -2.52 -18.57 2.64
N THR A 141 -2.76 -17.44 1.97
CA THR A 141 -3.60 -17.37 0.76
C THR A 141 -2.93 -18.02 -0.45
N LEU A 142 -1.60 -17.99 -0.52
CA LEU A 142 -0.84 -18.68 -1.57
C LEU A 142 -0.60 -20.17 -1.23
N TRP A 143 -0.79 -20.56 0.03
CA TRP A 143 -0.64 -21.94 0.47
C TRP A 143 -1.85 -22.79 0.05
N GLN A 144 -1.68 -23.53 -1.04
CA GLN A 144 -2.72 -24.35 -1.66
C GLN A 144 -3.34 -25.45 -0.76
N ARG A 145 -2.68 -25.85 0.34
CA ARG A 145 -3.19 -26.91 1.24
C ARG A 145 -4.01 -26.37 2.41
N PHE A 146 -4.12 -25.04 2.56
CA PHE A 146 -4.84 -24.47 3.68
C PHE A 146 -6.37 -24.66 3.52
N PRO A 147 -7.11 -25.10 4.56
CA PRO A 147 -8.53 -25.42 4.42
C PRO A 147 -9.39 -24.23 4.01
N TYR A 148 -10.13 -24.37 2.91
CA TYR A 148 -10.95 -23.28 2.34
C TYR A 148 -12.01 -22.74 3.31
N HIS A 149 -12.63 -23.61 4.11
CA HIS A 149 -13.68 -23.22 5.04
C HIS A 149 -13.18 -22.28 6.15
N ILE A 150 -11.90 -22.36 6.53
CA ILE A 150 -11.25 -21.44 7.48
C ILE A 150 -10.82 -20.18 6.72
N TRP A 151 -10.15 -20.36 5.58
CA TRP A 151 -9.61 -19.28 4.76
C TRP A 151 -10.65 -18.21 4.41
N ARG A 152 -11.87 -18.60 4.03
CA ARG A 152 -12.92 -17.65 3.66
C ARG A 152 -13.25 -16.66 4.78
N TYR A 153 -13.18 -17.07 6.05
CA TYR A 153 -13.50 -16.20 7.18
C TYR A 153 -12.29 -15.36 7.58
N THR A 154 -11.10 -15.95 7.63
CA THR A 154 -9.87 -15.23 7.95
C THR A 154 -9.56 -14.18 6.89
N HIS A 155 -9.70 -14.51 5.61
CA HIS A 155 -9.52 -13.57 4.50
C HIS A 155 -10.57 -12.45 4.52
N LYS A 156 -11.82 -12.75 4.89
CA LYS A 156 -12.87 -11.72 5.01
C LYS A 156 -12.60 -10.75 6.17
N ALA A 157 -12.04 -11.23 7.28
CA ALA A 157 -11.71 -10.40 8.43
C ALA A 157 -10.65 -9.31 8.11
N LEU A 158 -9.81 -9.53 7.11
CA LEU A 158 -8.82 -8.52 6.66
C LEU A 158 -9.44 -7.20 6.22
N ALA A 159 -10.71 -7.19 5.82
CA ALA A 159 -11.42 -5.96 5.51
C ALA A 159 -11.40 -4.95 6.67
N VAL A 160 -11.38 -5.43 7.92
CA VAL A 160 -11.32 -4.57 9.12
C VAL A 160 -9.96 -3.91 9.25
N ILE A 161 -8.88 -4.57 8.82
CA ILE A 161 -7.51 -4.01 8.90
C ILE A 161 -7.33 -2.84 7.94
N TYR A 162 -8.09 -2.82 6.85
CA TYR A 162 -8.08 -1.71 5.90
C TYR A 162 -8.83 -0.46 6.42
N LEU A 163 -9.84 -0.64 7.26
CA LEU A 163 -10.71 0.44 7.75
C LEU A 163 -10.03 1.21 8.90
#